data_AF-A0A5D0UYW5-F1
#
_entry.id   AF-A0A5D0UYW5-F1
#
_cell.length_a   1.000
_cell.length_b   1.000
_cell.length_c   1.000
_cell.angle_alpha   90.00
_cell.angle_beta   90.00
_cell.angle_gamma   90.00
#
_symmetry.space_group_name_H-M   'P 1'
#
loop_
_entity.id
_entity.type
_entity.pdbx_description
1 polymer ?
#
loop_
_entity_poly.entity_id
_entity_poly.type
_entity_poly.pdbx_seq_one_letter_code
_entity_poly.pdbx_strand_id
1 'polypeptide(L)'
;MGRANLRRLRPLPDCVHPRLRDALPVTRAVVAAPHRRDLGVPVSTDELLALIAAGIADVTGRPAPALTVDADLATLGLDSLQALELVAWAEERLRVRVPDEELATVRSIGDLSGVLAARLPAGTP
;
A
#
# COMPACT_ATOMS: atom_id res chain seq x y z
N MET A 1 42.43 -19.04 -33.22
CA MET A 1 41.03 -19.35 -32.82
C MET A 1 41.05 -19.89 -31.40
N GLY A 2 40.27 -19.47 -30.40
CA GLY A 2 38.98 -18.79 -30.41
C GLY A 2 38.07 -19.50 -29.40
N ARG A 3 38.16 -19.09 -28.12
CA ARG A 3 37.17 -19.15 -27.02
C ARG A 3 36.10 -20.26 -27.00
N ALA A 4 36.03 -20.99 -25.88
CA ALA A 4 34.75 -21.28 -25.19
C ALA A 4 34.99 -21.59 -23.70
N ASN A 5 35.09 -20.54 -22.89
CA ASN A 5 35.00 -20.62 -21.43
C ASN A 5 33.53 -20.78 -21.05
N LEU A 6 33.05 -22.02 -20.89
CA LEU A 6 31.77 -22.25 -20.24
C LEU A 6 32.00 -22.19 -18.73
N ARG A 7 31.76 -21.00 -18.17
CA ARG A 7 31.70 -20.79 -16.73
C ARG A 7 30.64 -21.75 -16.18
N ARG A 8 31.08 -22.73 -15.39
CA ARG A 8 30.19 -23.58 -14.58
C ARG A 8 29.36 -22.64 -13.72
N LEU A 9 28.10 -22.44 -14.08
CA LEU A 9 27.13 -21.79 -13.22
C LEU A 9 27.08 -22.61 -11.93
N ARG A 10 27.46 -21.97 -10.82
CA ARG A 10 27.25 -22.54 -9.49
C ARG A 10 25.73 -22.71 -9.32
N PRO A 11 25.23 -23.87 -8.88
CA PRO A 11 23.86 -23.94 -8.40
C PRO A 11 23.71 -22.94 -7.25
N LEU A 12 22.69 -22.08 -7.34
CA LEU A 12 22.31 -21.22 -6.23
C LEU A 12 22.00 -22.13 -5.03
N PRO A 13 22.52 -21.85 -3.83
CA PRO A 13 22.10 -22.59 -2.65
C PRO A 13 20.63 -22.26 -2.34
N ASP A 14 19.80 -23.30 -2.26
CA ASP A 14 18.42 -23.35 -1.74
C ASP A 14 18.33 -22.96 -0.26
N CYS A 15 18.84 -21.78 0.10
CA CYS A 15 18.65 -21.20 1.42
C CYS A 15 17.31 -20.44 1.46
N VAL A 16 16.21 -21.09 1.06
CA VAL A 16 14.87 -20.63 1.41
C VAL A 16 14.64 -21.11 2.85
N HIS A 17 14.81 -20.17 3.76
CA HIS A 17 14.77 -20.34 5.20
C HIS A 17 13.49 -21.08 5.68
N PRO A 18 13.59 -22.24 6.36
CA PRO A 18 12.43 -23.00 6.83
C PRO A 18 11.81 -22.46 8.14
N ARG A 19 11.76 -21.14 8.34
CA ARG A 19 11.20 -20.53 9.57
C ARG A 19 10.17 -19.43 9.35
N LEU A 20 9.19 -19.67 8.49
CA LEU A 20 7.89 -19.01 8.67
C LEU A 20 6.74 -20.02 8.68
N ARG A 21 7.04 -21.22 9.20
CA ARG A 21 6.06 -22.06 9.89
C ARG A 21 6.17 -21.73 11.37
N ASP A 22 5.59 -20.63 11.81
CA ASP A 22 4.93 -20.59 13.12
C ASP A 22 4.13 -19.30 13.30
N ALA A 23 2.96 -19.48 13.93
CA ALA A 23 2.10 -18.48 14.52
C ALA A 23 1.31 -17.55 13.57
N LEU A 24 0.04 -17.91 13.30
CA LEU A 24 -1.10 -17.52 14.14
C LEU A 24 -2.41 -18.07 13.54
N PRO A 25 -3.37 -18.53 14.36
CA PRO A 25 -4.69 -18.89 13.87
C PRO A 25 -5.37 -17.63 13.34
N VAL A 26 -5.70 -17.59 12.04
CA VAL A 26 -6.51 -16.53 11.42
C VAL A 26 -7.93 -16.65 11.97
N THR A 27 -8.09 -16.21 13.21
CA THR A 27 -9.36 -16.14 13.92
C THR A 27 -10.03 -14.85 13.47
N ARG A 28 -10.91 -15.01 12.47
CA ARG A 28 -12.16 -14.27 12.28
C ARG A 28 -12.17 -12.83 12.81
N ALA A 29 -11.89 -11.89 11.90
CA ALA A 29 -12.67 -10.66 11.71
C ALA A 29 -12.26 -10.01 10.38
N VAL A 30 -12.55 -10.68 9.26
CA VAL A 30 -12.72 -9.96 8.01
C VAL A 30 -14.01 -9.15 8.19
N VAL A 31 -13.90 -7.93 8.70
CA VAL A 31 -14.92 -6.92 8.51
C VAL A 31 -14.72 -6.39 7.09
N ALA A 32 -15.07 -7.24 6.12
CA ALA A 32 -15.46 -6.75 4.81
C ALA A 32 -16.87 -6.16 4.99
N ALA A 33 -16.93 -4.85 5.15
CA ALA A 33 -18.16 -4.08 5.12
C ALA A 33 -17.94 -2.81 4.27
N PRO A 34 -18.99 -2.34 3.59
CA PRO A 34 -18.98 -2.10 2.15
C PRO A 34 -18.43 -0.73 1.79
N HIS A 35 -17.51 -0.64 0.82
CA HIS A 35 -17.18 0.62 0.14
C HIS A 35 -18.25 0.98 -0.91
N ARG A 36 -19.53 0.88 -0.53
CA ARG A 36 -20.63 1.57 -1.23
C ARG A 36 -21.02 2.76 -0.37
N ARG A 37 -20.31 3.87 -0.55
CA ARG A 37 -20.81 5.21 -0.21
C ARG A 37 -20.66 6.09 -1.44
N ASP A 38 -21.69 6.00 -2.27
CA ASP A 38 -22.28 7.18 -2.87
C ASP A 38 -22.85 8.02 -1.72
N LEU A 39 -22.51 9.32 -1.69
CA LEU A 39 -23.08 10.47 -0.95
C LEU A 39 -21.93 11.42 -0.60
N GLY A 40 -21.93 12.63 -1.19
CA GLY A 40 -20.86 13.63 -1.09
C GLY A 40 -20.63 14.18 0.32
N VAL A 41 -19.97 13.40 1.16
CA VAL A 41 -19.42 13.81 2.44
C VAL A 41 -18.03 14.39 2.19
N PRO A 42 -17.66 15.54 2.81
CA PRO A 42 -16.30 16.03 2.76
C PRO A 42 -15.38 14.97 3.37
N VAL A 43 -14.52 14.38 2.54
CA VAL A 43 -13.57 13.35 2.97
C VAL A 43 -12.65 13.97 4.01
N SER A 44 -12.81 13.55 5.25
CA SER A 44 -11.95 14.01 6.35
C SER A 44 -10.61 13.27 6.34
N THR A 45 -9.57 13.83 6.97
CA THR A 45 -8.27 13.16 7.09
C THR A 45 -8.41 11.76 7.71
N ASP A 46 -9.28 11.61 8.71
CA ASP A 46 -9.55 10.32 9.37
C ASP A 46 -10.17 9.29 8.40
N GLU A 47 -11.10 9.71 7.54
CA GLU A 47 -11.67 8.83 6.51
C GLU A 47 -10.63 8.42 5.49
N LEU A 48 -9.71 9.32 5.14
CA LEU A 48 -8.64 9.02 4.21
C LEU A 48 -7.61 8.07 4.82
N LEU A 49 -7.28 8.24 6.10
CA LEU A 49 -6.47 7.28 6.86
C LEU A 49 -7.15 5.91 6.92
N ALA A 50 -8.47 5.87 7.16
CA ALA A 50 -9.23 4.63 7.17
C ALA A 50 -9.24 3.95 5.78
N LEU A 51 -9.35 4.73 4.70
CA LEU A 51 -9.28 4.25 3.33
C LEU A 51 -7.88 3.70 3.01
N ILE A 52 -6.82 4.41 3.40
CA ILE A 52 -5.44 3.95 3.23
C ILE A 52 -5.20 2.68 4.05
N ALA A 53 -5.70 2.58 5.27
CA ALA A 53 -5.62 1.36 6.09
C ALA A 53 -6.33 0.18 5.44
N ALA A 54 -7.52 0.41 4.87
CA ALA A 54 -8.23 -0.61 4.10
C ALA A 54 -7.44 -1.04 2.86
N GLY A 55 -6.81 -0.10 2.14
CA GLY A 55 -5.96 -0.39 0.99
C GLY A 55 -4.73 -1.19 1.37
N ILE A 56 -4.05 -0.83 2.47
CA ILE A 56 -2.91 -1.60 2.97
C ILE A 56 -3.34 -3.02 3.30
N ALA A 57 -4.51 -3.20 3.93
CA ALA A 57 -5.01 -4.52 4.24
C ALA A 57 -5.33 -5.36 3.00
N ASP A 58 -5.90 -4.74 1.97
CA ASP A 58 -6.23 -5.39 0.71
C ASP A 58 -4.97 -5.78 -0.10
N VAL A 59 -3.98 -4.88 -0.18
CA VAL A 59 -2.72 -5.08 -0.92
C VAL A 59 -1.80 -6.06 -0.21
N THR A 60 -1.66 -5.95 1.11
CA THR A 60 -0.71 -6.77 1.88
C THR A 60 -1.30 -8.07 2.41
N GLY A 61 -2.64 -8.22 2.38
CA GLY A 61 -3.35 -9.36 2.94
C GLY A 61 -3.28 -9.47 4.47
N ARG A 62 -2.79 -8.44 5.16
CA ARG A 62 -2.68 -8.37 6.63
C ARG A 62 -3.36 -7.09 7.14
N PRO A 63 -3.96 -7.09 8.34
CA PRO A 63 -4.57 -5.87 8.88
C PRO A 63 -3.52 -4.75 8.98
N ALA A 64 -3.89 -3.56 8.53
CA ALA A 64 -3.04 -2.39 8.67
C ALA A 64 -2.81 -2.10 10.17
N PRO A 65 -1.57 -1.77 10.57
CA PRO A 65 -1.31 -1.27 11.92
C PRO A 65 -2.00 0.09 12.11
N ALA A 66 -2.01 0.60 13.34
CA ALA A 66 -2.48 1.95 13.61
C ALA A 66 -1.66 2.95 12.77
N LEU A 67 -2.31 3.60 11.80
CA LEU A 67 -1.67 4.57 10.92
C LEU A 67 -1.60 5.93 11.60
N THR A 68 -0.43 6.55 11.53
CA THR A 68 -0.21 7.95 11.91
C THR A 68 0.27 8.72 10.69
N VAL A 69 -0.03 10.02 10.63
CA VAL A 69 0.40 10.86 9.50
C VAL A 69 1.92 10.94 9.37
N ASP A 70 2.64 10.86 10.48
CA ASP A 70 4.11 10.84 10.52
C ASP A 70 4.72 9.46 10.19
N ALA A 71 3.90 8.43 9.94
CA ALA A 71 4.42 7.10 9.63
C ALA A 71 4.93 7.02 8.18
N ASP A 72 6.17 6.58 8.02
CA ASP A 72 6.74 6.26 6.72
C ASP A 72 6.18 4.96 6.14
N LEU A 73 5.92 4.93 4.82
CA LEU A 73 5.46 3.72 4.14
C LEU A 73 6.47 2.56 4.29
N ALA A 74 7.76 2.87 4.24
CA ALA A 74 8.82 1.88 4.43
C ALA A 74 8.81 1.28 5.85
N THR A 75 8.53 2.10 6.87
CA THR A 75 8.45 1.65 8.28
C THR A 75 7.23 0.77 8.54
N LEU A 76 6.15 0.97 7.79
CA LEU A 76 4.98 0.07 7.78
C LEU A 76 5.27 -1.27 7.09
N GLY A 77 6.47 -1.44 6.53
CA GLY A 77 6.88 -2.62 5.78
C GLY A 77 6.11 -2.75 4.47
N LEU A 78 5.80 -1.61 3.82
CA LEU A 78 5.31 -1.57 2.45
C LEU A 78 6.49 -1.53 1.49
N ASP A 79 6.54 -2.49 0.57
CA ASP A 79 7.51 -2.49 -0.53
C ASP A 79 7.15 -1.43 -1.58
N SER A 80 8.11 -1.03 -2.42
CA SER A 80 7.88 -0.05 -3.50
C SER A 80 6.73 -0.45 -4.45
N LEU A 81 6.58 -1.75 -4.71
CA LEU A 81 5.46 -2.26 -5.51
C LEU A 81 4.13 -2.14 -4.77
N GLN A 82 4.09 -2.50 -3.48
CA GLN A 82 2.87 -2.41 -2.65
C GLN A 82 2.42 -0.97 -2.45
N ALA A 83 3.36 -0.02 -2.33
CA ALA A 83 3.05 1.40 -2.28
C ALA A 83 2.39 1.86 -3.58
N LEU A 84 2.90 1.44 -4.74
CA LEU A 84 2.30 1.75 -6.04
C LEU A 84 0.91 1.11 -6.20
N GLU A 85 0.75 -0.14 -5.77
CA GLU A 85 -0.55 -0.83 -5.77
C GLU A 85 -1.55 -0.14 -4.85
N LEU A 86 -1.13 0.31 -3.66
CA LEU A 86 -1.94 1.06 -2.72
C LEU A 86 -2.43 2.38 -3.31
N VAL A 87 -1.55 3.11 -4.00
CA VAL A 87 -1.90 4.34 -4.71
C VAL A 87 -2.94 4.04 -5.80
N ALA A 88 -2.66 3.07 -6.68
CA ALA A 88 -3.59 2.70 -7.76
C ALA A 88 -4.95 2.25 -7.22
N TRP A 89 -4.95 1.51 -6.10
CA TRP A 89 -6.14 1.07 -5.39
C TRP A 89 -6.97 2.24 -4.83
N ALA A 90 -6.30 3.27 -4.31
CA ALA A 90 -6.94 4.47 -3.78
C ALA A 90 -7.48 5.36 -4.91
N GLU A 91 -6.73 5.54 -5.99
CA GLU A 91 -7.15 6.27 -7.18
C GLU A 91 -8.45 5.71 -7.78
N GLU A 92 -8.52 4.38 -7.95
CA GLU A 92 -9.70 3.72 -8.50
C GLU A 92 -10.95 3.95 -7.63
N ARG A 93 -10.78 3.95 -6.30
CA ARG A 93 -11.89 4.16 -5.36
C ARG A 93 -12.35 5.59 -5.28
N LEU A 94 -11.40 6.51 -5.27
CA LEU A 94 -11.67 7.95 -5.19
C LEU A 94 -12.00 8.56 -6.56
N ARG A 95 -11.84 7.80 -7.65
CA ARG A 95 -11.99 8.26 -9.04
C ARG A 95 -11.10 9.47 -9.34
N VAL A 96 -9.92 9.52 -8.75
CA VAL A 96 -8.91 10.59 -8.92
C VAL A 96 -7.69 10.07 -9.69
N ARG A 97 -6.85 10.99 -10.15
CA ARG A 97 -5.53 10.69 -10.72
C ARG A 97 -4.47 11.55 -10.05
N VAL A 98 -3.39 10.91 -9.64
CA VAL A 98 -2.22 11.52 -9.04
C VAL A 98 -1.09 11.46 -10.07
N PRO A 99 -0.47 12.61 -10.41
CA PRO A 99 0.66 12.63 -11.33
C PRO A 99 1.90 11.97 -10.70
N ASP A 100 2.73 11.35 -11.52
CA ASP A 100 3.95 10.65 -11.09
C ASP A 100 4.90 11.56 -10.30
N GLU A 101 4.94 12.86 -10.62
CA GLU A 101 5.74 13.85 -9.88
C GLU A 101 5.32 13.98 -8.41
N GLU A 102 4.01 13.90 -8.11
CA GLU A 102 3.51 13.92 -6.74
C GLU A 102 3.68 12.55 -6.08
N LEU A 103 3.51 11.45 -6.81
CA LEU A 103 3.78 10.12 -6.27
C LEU A 103 5.25 9.92 -5.89
N ALA A 104 6.17 10.53 -6.63
CA ALA A 104 7.59 10.49 -6.32
C ALA A 104 7.96 11.25 -5.03
N THR A 105 7.10 12.15 -4.54
CA THR A 105 7.30 12.86 -3.27
C THR A 105 6.66 12.14 -2.09
N VAL A 106 5.74 11.19 -2.32
CA VAL A 106 5.07 10.42 -1.26
C VAL A 106 6.08 9.51 -0.54
N ARG A 107 6.33 9.78 0.74
CA ARG A 107 7.19 8.94 1.60
C ARG A 107 6.48 8.49 2.87
N SER A 108 5.54 9.30 3.35
CA SER A 108 4.78 9.04 4.56
C SER A 108 3.27 8.99 4.28
N ILE A 109 2.52 8.44 5.23
CA ILE A 109 1.04 8.38 5.16
C ILE A 109 0.43 9.78 5.09
N GLY A 110 1.04 10.76 5.76
CA GLY A 110 0.69 12.18 5.65
C GLY A 110 0.81 12.71 4.23
N ASP A 111 1.89 12.38 3.51
CA ASP A 111 2.07 12.79 2.12
C ASP A 111 1.01 12.16 1.22
N LEU A 112 0.78 10.85 1.36
CA LEU A 112 -0.20 10.12 0.56
C LEU A 112 -1.61 10.67 0.78
N SER A 113 -2.02 10.85 2.05
CA SER A 113 -3.31 11.43 2.38
C SER A 113 -3.43 12.89 1.93
N GLY A 114 -2.36 13.69 2.03
CA GLY A 114 -2.36 15.07 1.54
C GLY A 114 -2.56 15.15 0.03
N VAL A 115 -1.83 14.33 -0.73
CA VAL A 115 -1.93 14.26 -2.19
C VAL A 115 -3.32 13.80 -2.62
N LEU A 116 -3.88 12.77 -1.99
CA LEU A 116 -5.24 12.31 -2.30
C LEU A 116 -6.31 13.34 -1.92
N ALA A 117 -6.17 13.99 -0.76
CA ALA A 117 -7.08 15.05 -0.31
C ALA A 117 -7.08 16.26 -1.24
N ALA A 118 -5.93 16.65 -1.78
CA ALA A 118 -5.81 17.75 -2.74
C ALA A 118 -6.54 17.50 -4.07
N ARG A 119 -6.83 16.24 -4.40
CA ARG A 119 -7.53 15.83 -5.63
C ARG A 119 -9.01 15.55 -5.43
N LEU A 120 -9.45 15.41 -4.18
CA LEU A 120 -10.86 15.27 -3.88
C LEU A 120 -11.54 16.62 -4.01
N PRO A 121 -12.78 16.68 -4.54
CA PRO A 121 -13.54 17.92 -4.52
C PRO A 121 -13.78 18.25 -3.05
N ALA A 122 -13.02 19.22 -2.52
CA ALA A 122 -13.24 19.75 -1.19
C ALA A 122 -14.70 20.21 -1.16
N GLY A 123 -15.52 19.51 -0.37
CA GLY A 123 -16.90 19.91 -0.11
C GLY A 123 -16.82 21.35 0.38
N THR A 124 -17.12 22.29 -0.51
CA THR A 124 -17.16 23.71 -0.19
C THR A 124 -18.35 23.87 0.77
N PRO A 125 -18.17 24.56 1.91
CA PRO A 125 -19.18 24.65 2.97
C PRO A 125 -20.52 25.22 2.49
#